data_AF-A0A9N8EB02-F1
#
_entry.id   AF-A0A9N8EB02-F1
#
_cell.length_a   1.000
_cell.length_b   1.000
_cell.length_c   1.000
_cell.angle_alpha   90.00
_cell.angle_beta   90.00
_cell.angle_gamma   90.00
#
_symmetry.space_group_name_H-M   'P 1'
#
loop_
_entity.id
_entity.type
_entity.pdbx_description
1 polymer ?
#
loop_
_entity_poly.entity_id
_entity_poly.type
_entity_poly.pdbx_seq_one_letter_code
_entity_poly.pdbx_strand_id
1 'polypeptide(L)'
;MSTTTTTPNQAARLNDEGASYIERGDDSSAFAAFKDALESLSSDAVAQTTASVSAMLTPPTVNVGNGNSTRASTTRPVANCPRTDAPAPADDEEAYQYDRCLSFEQGHTSDPDALPYCSAVIIFNMALVFQKRGTDEKTLYKALFLYMVSLRHIQSCTSDSFKKTDVVIAALNNQAVVFYLLKDYAKARTVLGELWNLLRELRCRPRSFMKSDIDGIVQNILLLLHSPSLAAAA
;
A
#
# COMPACT_ATOMS: atom_id res chain seq x y z
N MET A 1 -16.25 15.82 -28.28
CA MET A 1 -15.86 16.24 -26.92
C MET A 1 -15.04 15.11 -26.33
N SER A 2 -13.73 15.32 -26.17
CA SER A 2 -12.82 14.30 -25.63
C SER A 2 -12.96 14.27 -24.11
N THR A 3 -13.46 13.17 -23.57
CA THR A 3 -13.52 12.91 -22.13
C THR A 3 -12.09 12.70 -21.61
N THR A 4 -11.64 13.60 -20.76
CA THR A 4 -10.34 13.56 -20.06
C THR A 4 -10.27 12.36 -19.10
N THR A 5 -9.81 11.21 -19.58
CA THR A 5 -9.50 9.99 -18.79
C THR A 5 -8.04 9.94 -18.30
N THR A 6 -7.37 11.08 -18.20
CA THR A 6 -5.90 11.14 -18.04
C THR A 6 -5.41 10.88 -16.61
N THR A 7 -6.29 10.94 -15.62
CA THR A 7 -5.86 11.33 -14.26
C THR A 7 -5.57 10.17 -13.29
N PRO A 8 -6.26 9.01 -13.32
CA PRO A 8 -5.86 7.88 -12.48
C PRO A 8 -4.51 7.27 -12.91
N ASN A 9 -4.16 7.46 -14.19
CA ASN A 9 -2.85 7.09 -14.73
C ASN A 9 -1.73 7.99 -14.19
N GLN A 10 -2.03 9.25 -13.84
CA GLN A 10 -1.07 10.17 -13.27
C GLN A 10 -0.70 9.76 -11.83
N ALA A 11 -1.70 9.47 -11.00
CA ALA A 11 -1.47 8.97 -9.64
C ALA A 11 -0.68 7.65 -9.63
N ALA A 12 -0.99 6.73 -10.55
CA ALA A 12 -0.26 5.47 -10.70
C ALA A 12 1.22 5.71 -11.03
N ARG A 13 1.48 6.59 -12.02
CA ARG A 13 2.84 6.93 -12.44
C ARG A 13 3.64 7.56 -11.30
N LEU A 14 3.04 8.50 -10.56
CA LEU A 14 3.68 9.16 -9.42
C LEU A 14 3.94 8.19 -8.26
N ASN A 15 3.04 7.23 -8.03
CA ASN A 15 3.26 6.16 -7.05
C ASN A 15 4.45 5.26 -7.44
N ASP A 16 4.53 4.82 -8.69
CA ASP A 16 5.65 3.99 -9.17
C ASP A 16 6.97 4.78 -9.19
N GLU A 17 6.91 6.09 -9.48
CA GLU A 17 8.07 6.99 -9.38
C GLU A 17 8.55 7.13 -7.93
N GLY A 18 7.63 7.33 -6.98
CA GLY A 18 7.92 7.32 -5.55
C GLY A 18 8.57 6.01 -5.08
N ALA A 19 8.09 4.87 -5.58
CA ALA A 19 8.69 3.56 -5.30
C ALA A 19 10.13 3.47 -5.81
N SER A 20 10.39 3.97 -7.03
CA SER A 20 11.75 3.99 -7.58
C SER A 20 12.70 4.90 -6.78
N TYR A 21 12.20 5.99 -6.18
CA TYR A 21 13.00 6.81 -5.28
C TYR A 21 13.34 6.09 -3.96
N ILE A 22 12.41 5.32 -3.38
CA ILE A 22 12.69 4.48 -2.21
C ILE A 22 13.80 3.48 -2.51
N GLU A 23 13.78 2.82 -3.67
CA GLU A 23 14.81 1.86 -4.06
C GLU A 23 16.21 2.47 -4.16
N ARG A 24 16.29 3.78 -4.43
CA ARG A 24 17.54 4.55 -4.50
C ARG A 24 17.96 5.18 -3.17
N GLY A 25 17.15 5.03 -2.12
CA GLY A 25 17.35 5.70 -0.83
C GLY A 25 17.09 7.21 -0.87
N ASP A 26 16.42 7.73 -1.91
CA ASP A 26 16.02 9.13 -1.97
C ASP A 26 14.64 9.31 -1.34
N ASP A 27 14.61 9.23 -0.02
CA ASP A 27 13.38 9.29 0.74
C ASP A 27 12.63 10.63 0.56
N SER A 28 13.34 11.72 0.27
CA SER A 28 12.74 13.05 0.12
C SER A 28 11.95 13.15 -1.17
N SER A 29 12.54 12.72 -2.29
CA SER A 29 11.85 12.65 -3.57
C SER A 29 10.74 11.61 -3.57
N ALA A 30 10.94 10.48 -2.87
CA ALA A 30 9.89 9.47 -2.69
C ALA A 30 8.64 10.07 -2.02
N PHE A 31 8.84 10.76 -0.89
CA PHE A 31 7.73 11.39 -0.17
C PHE A 31 7.00 12.45 -0.99
N ALA A 32 7.75 13.28 -1.74
CA ALA A 32 7.18 14.29 -2.62
C ALA A 32 6.31 13.64 -3.72
N ALA A 33 6.83 12.61 -4.40
CA ALA A 33 6.09 11.91 -5.45
C ALA A 33 4.79 11.26 -4.93
N PHE A 34 4.82 10.64 -3.75
CA PHE A 34 3.61 10.08 -3.14
C PHE A 34 2.60 11.16 -2.74
N LYS A 35 3.07 12.31 -2.23
CA LYS A 35 2.21 13.44 -1.91
C LYS A 35 1.50 13.97 -3.18
N ASP A 36 2.25 14.15 -4.27
CA ASP A 36 1.70 14.58 -5.55
C ASP A 36 0.70 13.55 -6.11
N ALA A 37 0.96 12.25 -5.90
CA ALA A 37 0.02 11.19 -6.28
C ALA A 37 -1.32 11.31 -5.55
N LEU A 38 -1.31 11.58 -4.23
CA LEU A 38 -2.53 11.81 -3.45
C LEU A 38 -3.26 13.09 -3.87
N GLU A 39 -2.53 14.17 -4.12
CA GLU A 39 -3.12 15.43 -4.59
C GLU A 39 -3.80 15.26 -5.94
N SER A 40 -3.19 14.50 -6.86
CA SER A 40 -3.80 14.13 -8.14
C SER A 40 -5.12 13.37 -7.93
N LEU A 41 -5.17 12.38 -7.04
CA LEU A 41 -6.41 11.64 -6.74
C LEU A 41 -7.49 12.55 -6.14
N SER A 42 -7.12 13.49 -5.27
CA SER A 42 -8.08 14.39 -4.63
C SER A 42 -8.70 15.39 -5.63
N SER A 43 -7.88 15.92 -6.54
CA SER A 43 -8.32 16.85 -7.58
C SER A 43 -9.34 16.20 -8.52
N ASP A 44 -9.13 14.92 -8.83
CA ASP A 44 -10.03 14.14 -9.67
C ASP A 44 -11.39 13.90 -9.02
N ALA A 45 -11.40 13.56 -7.73
CA ALA A 45 -12.63 13.34 -6.98
C ALA A 45 -13.51 14.60 -6.98
N VAL A 46 -12.89 15.78 -6.82
CA VAL A 46 -13.59 17.08 -6.89
C VAL A 46 -14.10 17.35 -8.31
N ALA A 47 -13.30 17.09 -9.34
CA ALA A 47 -13.71 17.26 -10.74
C ALA A 47 -14.88 16.35 -11.13
N GLN A 48 -14.88 15.09 -10.69
CA GLN A 48 -15.99 14.15 -10.96
C GLN A 48 -17.28 14.56 -10.24
N THR A 49 -17.16 15.03 -9.00
CA THR A 49 -18.31 15.51 -8.22
C THR A 49 -18.94 16.75 -8.87
N THR A 50 -18.12 17.73 -9.28
CA THR A 50 -18.60 18.96 -9.91
C THR A 50 -19.22 18.73 -11.30
N ALA A 51 -18.65 17.81 -12.10
CA ALA A 51 -19.21 17.41 -13.38
C ALA A 51 -20.57 16.71 -13.21
N SER A 52 -20.71 15.84 -12.21
CA SER A 52 -21.96 15.13 -11.91
C SER A 52 -23.07 16.09 -11.48
N VAL A 53 -22.75 17.06 -10.60
CA VAL A 53 -23.70 18.11 -10.17
C VAL A 53 -24.12 18.98 -11.37
N SER A 54 -23.19 19.33 -12.25
CA SER A 54 -23.49 20.13 -13.45
C SER A 54 -24.36 19.36 -14.47
N ALA A 55 -24.13 18.05 -14.62
CA ALA A 55 -24.94 17.20 -15.49
C ALA A 55 -26.38 17.03 -14.96
N MET A 56 -26.59 17.01 -13.64
CA MET A 56 -27.94 17.00 -13.04
C MET A 56 -28.72 18.30 -13.29
N LEU A 57 -28.03 19.41 -13.54
CA LEU A 57 -28.64 20.73 -13.78
C LEU A 57 -28.91 21.02 -15.26
N THR A 58 -28.49 20.14 -16.18
CA THR A 58 -28.69 20.32 -17.62
C THR A 58 -29.79 19.38 -18.14
N PRO A 59 -30.80 19.89 -18.89
CA PRO A 59 -31.86 19.05 -19.44
C PRO A 59 -31.28 18.03 -20.44
N PRO A 60 -31.78 16.79 -20.46
CA PRO A 60 -31.18 15.72 -21.25
C PRO A 60 -31.28 16.05 -22.75
N THR A 61 -30.12 16.23 -23.37
CA THR A 61 -30.02 16.39 -24.83
C THR A 61 -29.64 15.02 -25.41
N VAL A 62 -30.55 14.40 -26.16
CA VAL A 62 -30.33 13.10 -26.80
C VAL A 62 -29.28 13.28 -27.90
N ASN A 63 -28.07 12.77 -27.69
CA ASN A 63 -27.01 12.79 -28.69
C ASN A 63 -26.73 11.36 -29.16
N VAL A 64 -27.08 11.08 -30.42
CA VAL A 64 -26.76 9.85 -31.15
C VAL A 64 -25.43 10.09 -31.86
N GLY A 65 -24.38 9.33 -31.54
CA GLY A 65 -23.07 9.54 -32.15
C GLY A 65 -22.05 8.41 -31.98
N ASN A 66 -21.93 7.62 -33.05
CA ASN A 66 -20.90 6.67 -33.51
C ASN A 66 -19.61 6.46 -32.68
N GLY A 67 -19.32 5.17 -32.46
CA GLY A 67 -18.04 4.68 -32.00
C GLY A 67 -17.02 4.41 -33.11
N ASN A 68 -15.75 4.60 -32.76
CA ASN A 68 -14.63 3.75 -33.17
C ASN A 68 -13.43 4.09 -32.29
N SER A 69 -12.85 3.10 -31.62
CA SER A 69 -11.62 3.26 -30.85
C SER A 69 -10.72 2.04 -31.04
N THR A 70 -9.66 2.23 -31.81
CA THR A 70 -8.57 1.28 -32.03
C THR A 70 -7.55 1.43 -30.90
N ARG A 71 -7.29 0.34 -30.18
CA ARG A 71 -6.37 0.27 -29.04
C ARG A 71 -5.03 -0.31 -29.50
N ALA A 72 -3.95 0.45 -29.39
CA ALA A 72 -2.59 -0.04 -29.56
C ALA A 72 -2.00 -0.38 -28.17
N SER A 73 -1.53 -1.62 -28.01
CA SER A 73 -0.85 -2.12 -26.80
C SER A 73 0.65 -1.95 -26.93
N THR A 74 1.25 -1.18 -26.01
CA THR A 74 2.70 -1.05 -25.88
C THR A 74 3.16 -1.87 -24.67
N THR A 75 3.82 -3.00 -24.92
CA THR A 75 4.51 -3.81 -23.90
C THR A 75 5.86 -3.17 -23.57
N ARG A 76 6.11 -2.88 -22.29
CA ARG A 76 7.44 -2.48 -21.79
C ARG A 76 8.25 -3.72 -21.37
N PRO A 77 9.60 -3.67 -21.48
CA PRO A 77 10.48 -4.77 -21.10
C PRO A 77 10.72 -4.81 -19.58
N VAL A 78 10.72 -6.02 -19.04
CA VAL A 78 11.09 -6.32 -17.65
C VAL A 78 12.62 -6.31 -17.55
N ALA A 79 13.16 -5.38 -16.76
CA ALA A 79 14.58 -5.35 -16.43
C ALA A 79 14.87 -6.41 -15.37
N ASN A 80 15.70 -7.40 -15.72
CA ASN A 80 16.25 -8.37 -14.78
C ASN A 80 17.40 -7.74 -14.01
N CYS A 81 17.22 -7.50 -12.71
CA CYS A 81 18.33 -7.18 -11.82
C CYS A 81 19.08 -8.46 -11.41
N PRO A 82 20.43 -8.44 -11.40
CA PRO A 82 21.23 -9.53 -10.86
C PRO A 82 21.07 -9.61 -9.35
N ARG A 83 20.79 -10.82 -8.85
CA ARG A 83 20.82 -11.18 -7.43
C ARG A 83 22.26 -11.17 -6.95
N THR A 84 22.56 -10.32 -5.98
CA THR A 84 23.82 -10.33 -5.23
C THR A 84 23.67 -11.23 -3.99
N ASP A 85 24.74 -11.92 -3.68
CA ASP A 85 24.87 -13.03 -2.74
C ASP A 85 24.43 -12.74 -1.30
N ALA A 86 23.93 -13.79 -0.65
CA ALA A 86 23.39 -13.78 0.72
C ALA A 86 24.47 -13.49 1.78
N PRO A 87 24.25 -12.54 2.71
CA PRO A 87 25.13 -12.35 3.85
C PRO A 87 24.86 -13.37 4.96
N ALA A 88 25.92 -13.67 5.70
CA ALA A 88 25.99 -14.58 6.85
C ALA A 88 24.99 -14.19 7.97
N PRO A 89 24.55 -15.16 8.82
CA PRO A 89 23.58 -14.91 9.87
C PRO A 89 24.18 -14.03 10.97
N ALA A 90 23.60 -12.85 11.19
CA ALA A 90 23.93 -11.97 12.31
C ALA A 90 22.95 -12.21 13.47
N ASP A 91 23.51 -12.29 14.67
CA ASP A 91 22.92 -12.66 15.96
C ASP A 91 21.92 -11.65 16.58
N ASP A 92 21.12 -10.95 15.79
CA ASP A 92 19.98 -10.18 16.30
C ASP A 92 18.73 -10.61 15.52
N GLU A 93 17.78 -11.29 16.17
CA GLU A 93 16.47 -11.63 15.59
C GLU A 93 15.65 -10.34 15.38
N GLU A 94 16.04 -9.53 14.40
CA GLU A 94 15.31 -8.34 14.01
C GLU A 94 13.98 -8.77 13.38
N ALA A 95 12.89 -8.17 13.87
CA ALA A 95 11.56 -8.47 13.36
C ALA A 95 11.50 -8.13 11.86
N TYR A 96 10.96 -9.05 11.05
CA TYR A 96 10.85 -8.89 9.61
C TYR A 96 9.96 -7.70 9.25
N GLN A 97 10.54 -6.67 8.65
CA GLN A 97 9.81 -5.53 8.13
C GLN A 97 9.56 -5.71 6.64
N TYR A 98 8.31 -5.56 6.21
CA TYR A 98 7.98 -5.52 4.79
C TYR A 98 8.40 -4.16 4.21
N ASP A 99 9.28 -4.14 3.22
CA ASP A 99 10.03 -2.95 2.81
C ASP A 99 9.82 -2.53 1.34
N ARG A 100 8.92 -3.22 0.63
CA ARG A 100 8.64 -2.99 -0.79
C ARG A 100 7.38 -2.18 -0.99
N CYS A 101 7.42 -1.27 -1.96
CA CYS A 101 6.23 -0.52 -2.34
C CYS A 101 5.19 -1.42 -3.00
N LEU A 102 3.93 -1.04 -2.81
CA LEU A 102 2.80 -1.63 -3.52
C LEU A 102 2.47 -0.76 -4.75
N SER A 103 2.16 -1.41 -5.86
CA SER A 103 1.74 -0.76 -7.11
C SER A 103 0.24 -0.94 -7.32
N PHE A 104 -0.35 -0.09 -8.18
CA PHE A 104 -1.75 -0.22 -8.55
C PHE A 104 -1.97 -1.41 -9.48
N GLU A 105 -3.12 -2.05 -9.35
CA GLU A 105 -3.49 -3.11 -10.28
C GLU A 105 -3.89 -2.50 -11.62
N GLN A 106 -3.23 -2.93 -12.69
CA GLN A 106 -3.53 -2.45 -14.03
C GLN A 106 -4.98 -2.76 -14.39
N GLY A 107 -5.75 -1.72 -14.75
CA GLY A 107 -7.13 -1.85 -15.23
C GLY A 107 -8.21 -1.41 -14.26
N HIS A 108 -7.89 -1.14 -12.99
CA HIS A 108 -8.90 -0.74 -12.00
C HIS A 108 -8.92 0.76 -11.67
N THR A 109 -7.98 1.53 -12.20
CA THR A 109 -7.83 2.96 -11.85
C THR A 109 -8.96 3.84 -12.40
N SER A 110 -9.75 3.36 -13.36
CA SER A 110 -10.89 4.12 -13.92
C SER A 110 -12.19 3.95 -13.13
N ASP A 111 -12.22 3.06 -12.14
CA ASP A 111 -13.38 2.85 -11.27
C ASP A 111 -13.39 3.93 -10.17
N PRO A 112 -14.45 4.74 -10.01
CA PRO A 112 -14.55 5.70 -8.90
C PRO A 112 -14.46 5.03 -7.52
N ASP A 113 -14.86 3.76 -7.41
CA ASP A 113 -14.75 2.99 -6.17
C ASP A 113 -13.30 2.54 -5.88
N ALA A 114 -12.37 2.77 -6.81
CA ALA A 114 -10.94 2.54 -6.63
C ALA A 114 -10.27 3.60 -5.75
N LEU A 115 -10.89 4.78 -5.59
CA LEU A 115 -10.25 5.91 -4.92
C LEU A 115 -9.75 5.57 -3.50
N PRO A 116 -10.56 4.95 -2.61
CA PRO A 116 -10.07 4.54 -1.29
C PRO A 116 -8.91 3.55 -1.36
N TYR A 117 -8.95 2.60 -2.28
CA TYR A 117 -7.88 1.63 -2.48
C TYR A 117 -6.57 2.30 -2.93
N CYS A 118 -6.64 3.15 -3.97
CA CYS A 118 -5.48 3.88 -4.47
C CYS A 118 -4.86 4.79 -3.40
N SER A 119 -5.70 5.51 -2.64
CA SER A 119 -5.25 6.31 -1.50
C SER A 119 -4.57 5.45 -0.45
N ALA A 120 -5.13 4.29 -0.10
CA ALA A 120 -4.54 3.39 0.88
C ALA A 120 -3.14 2.90 0.46
N VAL A 121 -2.96 2.52 -0.81
CA VAL A 121 -1.66 2.09 -1.36
C VAL A 121 -0.62 3.21 -1.27
N ILE A 122 -0.96 4.43 -1.68
CA ILE A 122 -0.02 5.56 -1.63
C ILE A 122 0.35 5.88 -0.17
N ILE A 123 -0.64 5.93 0.73
CA ILE A 123 -0.41 6.23 2.16
C ILE A 123 0.45 5.14 2.81
N PHE A 124 0.25 3.87 2.45
CA PHE A 124 1.11 2.78 2.87
C PHE A 124 2.56 3.00 2.41
N ASN A 125 2.77 3.34 1.14
CA ASN A 125 4.11 3.61 0.61
C ASN A 125 4.77 4.84 1.28
N MET A 126 4.01 5.87 1.66
CA MET A 126 4.50 6.99 2.47
C MET A 126 4.93 6.54 3.88
N ALA A 127 4.21 5.60 4.48
CA ALA A 127 4.57 5.04 5.78
C ALA A 127 5.92 4.31 5.73
N LEU A 128 6.22 3.60 4.63
CA LEU A 128 7.53 2.97 4.41
C LEU A 128 8.66 3.99 4.42
N VAL A 129 8.46 5.18 3.82
CA VAL A 129 9.46 6.26 3.84
C VAL A 129 9.80 6.66 5.27
N PHE A 130 8.79 6.87 6.13
CA PHE A 130 9.07 7.21 7.53
C PHE A 130 9.76 6.06 8.26
N GLN A 131 9.28 4.82 8.08
CA GLN A 131 9.88 3.69 8.78
C GLN A 131 11.33 3.42 8.36
N LYS A 132 11.70 3.66 7.10
CA LYS A 132 13.09 3.55 6.63
C LYS A 132 13.99 4.68 7.16
N ARG A 133 13.46 5.90 7.34
CA ARG A 133 14.24 7.07 7.76
C ARG A 133 14.78 7.00 9.18
N GLY A 134 14.16 6.25 10.08
CA GLY A 134 14.63 6.31 11.46
C GLY A 134 13.95 5.39 12.46
N THR A 135 14.72 5.15 13.50
CA THR A 135 14.33 4.43 14.72
C THR A 135 13.85 5.38 15.82
N ASP A 136 13.85 6.70 15.57
CA ASP A 136 13.35 7.66 16.54
C ASP A 136 11.83 7.54 16.73
N GLU A 137 11.40 7.65 17.97
CA GLU A 137 10.01 7.43 18.39
C GLU A 137 9.01 8.31 17.61
N LYS A 138 9.37 9.56 17.30
CA LYS A 138 8.48 10.48 16.57
C LYS A 138 8.27 10.03 15.13
N THR A 139 9.32 9.59 14.46
CA THR A 139 9.24 9.03 13.11
C THR A 139 8.45 7.72 13.08
N LEU A 140 8.66 6.85 14.07
CA LEU A 140 7.89 5.61 14.25
C LEU A 140 6.39 5.88 14.43
N TYR A 141 6.00 6.85 15.27
CA TYR A 141 4.58 7.21 15.42
C TYR A 141 3.95 7.76 14.13
N LYS A 142 4.72 8.48 13.30
CA LYS A 142 4.23 8.93 11.98
C LYS A 142 3.99 7.75 11.04
N ALA A 143 4.94 6.82 10.97
CA ALA A 143 4.77 5.60 10.18
C ALA A 143 3.53 4.82 10.66
N LEU A 144 3.39 4.61 11.97
CA LEU A 144 2.25 3.94 12.58
C LEU A 144 0.92 4.62 12.23
N PHE A 145 0.85 5.95 12.35
CA PHE A 145 -0.34 6.72 12.00
C PHE A 145 -0.73 6.51 10.53
N LEU A 146 0.23 6.56 9.61
CA LEU A 146 -0.03 6.36 8.19
C LEU A 146 -0.50 4.93 7.89
N TYR A 147 0.07 3.90 8.51
CA TYR A 147 -0.46 2.54 8.38
C TYR A 147 -1.92 2.42 8.85
N MET A 148 -2.27 3.05 9.97
CA MET A 148 -3.66 3.07 10.45
C MET A 148 -4.60 3.78 9.48
N VAL A 149 -4.16 4.91 8.90
CA VAL A 149 -4.94 5.64 7.90
C VAL A 149 -5.12 4.80 6.63
N SER A 150 -4.07 4.13 6.16
CA SER A 150 -4.12 3.21 5.02
C SER A 150 -5.17 2.11 5.24
N LEU A 151 -5.14 1.43 6.39
CA LEU A 151 -6.13 0.41 6.73
C LEU A 151 -7.56 0.95 6.79
N ARG A 152 -7.75 2.16 7.34
CA ARG A 152 -9.08 2.82 7.35
C ARG A 152 -9.60 3.07 5.94
N HIS A 153 -8.75 3.49 5.01
CA HIS A 153 -9.15 3.65 3.61
C HIS A 153 -9.52 2.32 2.94
N ILE A 154 -8.81 1.24 3.25
CA ILE A 154 -9.18 -0.10 2.78
C ILE A 154 -10.57 -0.53 3.30
N GLN A 155 -10.86 -0.27 4.58
CA GLN A 155 -12.16 -0.58 5.18
C GLN A 155 -13.32 0.19 4.53
N SER A 156 -13.06 1.40 4.03
CA SER A 156 -14.04 2.18 3.29
C SER A 156 -14.24 1.72 1.83
N CYS A 157 -13.40 0.81 1.32
CA CYS A 157 -13.55 0.30 -0.03
C CYS A 157 -14.64 -0.78 -0.06
N THR A 158 -15.71 -0.55 -0.82
CA THR A 158 -16.87 -1.46 -0.94
C THR A 158 -16.71 -2.50 -2.04
N SER A 159 -15.82 -2.26 -3.00
CA SER A 159 -15.67 -3.12 -4.18
C SER A 159 -14.77 -4.32 -3.89
N ASP A 160 -15.26 -5.53 -4.15
CA ASP A 160 -14.50 -6.79 -3.99
C ASP A 160 -13.48 -7.03 -5.12
N SER A 161 -13.48 -6.18 -6.15
CA SER A 161 -12.57 -6.33 -7.30
C SER A 161 -11.12 -6.03 -6.97
N PHE A 162 -10.85 -5.33 -5.87
CA PHE A 162 -9.52 -4.90 -5.47
C PHE A 162 -8.83 -5.91 -4.55
N LYS A 163 -7.54 -6.18 -4.79
CA LYS A 163 -6.70 -6.99 -3.90
C LYS A 163 -6.29 -6.23 -2.64
N LYS A 164 -7.27 -5.88 -1.82
CA LYS A 164 -7.10 -5.21 -0.51
C LYS A 164 -6.18 -5.98 0.43
N THR A 165 -6.21 -7.32 0.32
CA THR A 165 -5.43 -8.24 1.15
C THR A 165 -3.95 -7.91 1.21
N ASP A 166 -3.34 -7.49 0.10
CA ASP A 166 -1.90 -7.22 0.07
C ASP A 166 -1.53 -6.03 0.96
N VAL A 167 -2.32 -4.95 0.87
CA VAL A 167 -2.17 -3.75 1.70
C VAL A 167 -2.41 -4.07 3.17
N VAL A 168 -3.45 -4.85 3.47
CA VAL A 168 -3.79 -5.21 4.86
C VAL A 168 -2.68 -6.03 5.51
N ILE A 169 -2.18 -7.07 4.82
CA ILE A 169 -1.10 -7.92 5.34
C ILE A 169 0.16 -7.09 5.61
N ALA A 170 0.59 -6.30 4.62
CA ALA A 170 1.81 -5.51 4.74
C ALA A 170 1.70 -4.45 5.85
N ALA A 171 0.55 -3.76 5.94
CA ALA A 171 0.31 -2.74 6.95
C ALA A 171 0.27 -3.36 8.36
N LEU A 172 -0.48 -4.44 8.58
CA LEU A 172 -0.55 -5.10 9.89
C LEU A 172 0.82 -5.62 10.33
N ASN A 173 1.59 -6.26 9.44
CA ASN A 173 2.95 -6.71 9.76
C ASN A 173 3.83 -5.54 10.22
N ASN A 174 3.85 -4.46 9.43
CA ASN A 174 4.69 -3.31 9.75
C ASN A 174 4.22 -2.55 10.98
N GLN A 175 2.91 -2.49 11.25
CA GLN A 175 2.38 -1.94 12.52
C GLN A 175 2.87 -2.75 13.72
N ALA A 176 2.85 -4.07 13.64
CA ALA A 176 3.35 -4.93 14.72
C ALA A 176 4.85 -4.68 14.98
N VAL A 177 5.65 -4.58 13.91
CA VAL A 177 7.08 -4.21 14.01
C VAL A 177 7.24 -2.85 14.68
N VAL A 178 6.49 -1.83 14.25
CA VAL A 178 6.58 -0.49 14.85
C VAL A 178 6.16 -0.50 16.33
N PHE A 179 5.09 -1.20 16.70
CA PHE A 179 4.71 -1.35 18.11
C PHE A 179 5.79 -2.06 18.93
N TYR A 180 6.43 -3.08 18.36
CA TYR A 180 7.55 -3.77 19.00
C TYR A 180 8.75 -2.85 19.23
N LEU A 181 9.11 -2.03 18.22
CA LEU A 181 10.18 -1.01 18.34
C LEU A 181 9.84 0.04 19.40
N LEU A 182 8.58 0.45 19.49
CA LEU A 182 8.04 1.35 20.52
C LEU A 182 7.83 0.68 21.89
N LYS A 183 8.21 -0.59 22.05
CA LYS A 183 8.07 -1.37 23.30
C LYS A 183 6.61 -1.57 23.77
N ASP A 184 5.64 -1.34 22.89
CA ASP A 184 4.22 -1.67 23.12
C ASP A 184 3.92 -3.11 22.67
N TYR A 185 4.50 -4.06 23.38
CA TYR A 185 4.40 -5.49 23.07
C TYR A 185 2.96 -6.04 23.16
N ALA A 186 2.09 -5.36 23.92
CA ALA A 186 0.68 -5.73 23.99
C ALA A 186 0.00 -5.45 22.66
N LYS A 187 0.14 -4.23 22.11
CA LYS A 187 -0.44 -3.90 20.81
C LYS A 187 0.21 -4.67 19.67
N ALA A 188 1.52 -4.88 19.70
CA ALA A 188 2.22 -5.70 18.70
C ALA A 188 1.59 -7.09 18.59
N ARG A 189 1.33 -7.76 19.74
CA ARG A 189 0.67 -9.08 19.79
C ARG A 189 -0.78 -9.03 19.30
N THR A 190 -1.55 -8.01 19.67
CA THR A 190 -2.93 -7.85 19.18
C THR A 190 -2.95 -7.78 17.65
N VAL A 191 -2.11 -6.94 17.05
CA VAL A 191 -2.03 -6.76 15.59
C VAL A 191 -1.58 -8.04 14.89
N LEU A 192 -0.62 -8.78 15.46
CA LEU A 192 -0.20 -10.08 14.90
C LEU A 192 -1.29 -11.15 15.02
N GLY A 193 -2.12 -11.10 16.06
CA GLY A 193 -3.29 -11.96 16.18
C GLY A 193 -4.32 -11.70 15.07
N GLU A 194 -4.58 -10.43 14.77
CA GLU A 194 -5.42 -10.02 13.63
C GLU A 194 -4.83 -10.51 12.30
N LEU A 195 -3.52 -10.32 12.10
CA LEU A 195 -2.82 -10.79 10.90
C LEU A 195 -2.85 -12.31 10.77
N TRP A 196 -2.66 -13.05 11.86
CA TRP A 196 -2.73 -14.51 11.88
C TRP A 196 -4.11 -15.02 11.47
N ASN A 197 -5.18 -14.42 12.02
CA ASN A 197 -6.55 -14.79 11.66
C ASN A 197 -6.81 -14.52 10.17
N LEU A 198 -6.37 -13.37 9.66
CA LEU A 198 -6.46 -13.05 8.23
C LEU A 198 -5.73 -14.11 7.38
N LEU A 199 -4.47 -14.42 7.70
CA LEU A 199 -3.68 -15.40 6.93
C LEU A 199 -4.30 -16.80 6.95
N ARG A 200 -4.95 -17.21 8.05
CA ARG A 200 -5.65 -18.50 8.15
C ARG A 200 -6.88 -18.59 7.25
N GLU A 201 -7.54 -17.46 7.00
CA GLU A 201 -8.73 -17.40 6.14
C GLU A 201 -8.38 -17.35 4.65
N LEU A 202 -7.13 -17.01 4.31
CA LEU A 202 -6.67 -16.97 2.93
C LEU A 202 -6.58 -18.36 2.32
N ARG A 203 -7.31 -18.55 1.23
CA ARG A 203 -7.28 -19.78 0.43
C ARG A 203 -6.08 -19.84 -0.53
N CYS A 204 -5.44 -18.71 -0.77
CA CYS A 204 -4.33 -18.60 -1.72
C CYS A 204 -3.29 -17.60 -1.22
N ARG A 205 -2.04 -17.80 -1.66
CA ARG A 205 -0.95 -16.87 -1.37
C ARG A 205 -1.25 -15.52 -2.04
N PRO A 206 -1.09 -14.39 -1.33
CA PRO A 206 -1.23 -13.08 -1.96
C PRO A 206 -0.17 -12.92 -3.07
N ARG A 207 -0.58 -12.41 -4.24
CA ARG A 207 0.23 -12.45 -5.46
C ARG A 207 1.45 -11.54 -5.39
N SER A 208 1.33 -10.41 -4.70
CA SER A 208 2.40 -9.41 -4.59
C SER A 208 3.53 -9.85 -3.64
N PHE A 209 3.34 -10.94 -2.89
CA PHE A 209 4.32 -11.43 -1.93
C PHE A 209 5.19 -12.53 -2.55
N MET A 210 6.50 -12.38 -2.35
CA MET A 210 7.47 -13.44 -2.56
C MET A 210 7.39 -14.43 -1.39
N LYS A 211 7.95 -15.62 -1.59
CA LYS A 211 8.01 -16.63 -0.54
C LYS A 211 8.71 -16.10 0.72
N SER A 212 9.84 -15.39 0.53
CA SER A 212 10.61 -14.79 1.63
C SER A 212 9.79 -13.83 2.49
N ASP A 213 8.84 -13.10 1.90
CA ASP A 213 8.04 -12.14 2.66
C ASP A 213 7.03 -12.84 3.54
N ILE A 214 6.40 -13.90 3.01
CA ILE A 214 5.49 -14.73 3.79
C ILE A 214 6.24 -15.44 4.91
N ASP A 215 7.42 -15.98 4.62
CA ASP A 215 8.26 -16.66 5.63
C ASP A 215 8.63 -15.67 6.76
N GLY A 216 9.04 -14.44 6.42
CA GLY A 216 9.34 -13.39 7.41
C GLY A 216 8.12 -12.93 8.22
N ILE A 217 6.95 -12.78 7.59
CA ILE A 217 5.71 -12.46 8.29
C ILE A 217 5.32 -13.58 9.26
N VAL A 218 5.41 -14.83 8.82
CA VAL A 218 5.15 -16.00 9.69
C VAL A 218 6.16 -16.06 10.83
N GLN A 219 7.43 -15.75 10.57
CA GLN A 219 8.45 -15.64 11.61
C GLN A 219 8.08 -14.60 12.67
N ASN A 220 7.64 -13.40 12.28
CA ASN A 220 7.15 -12.40 13.23
C ASN A 220 6.00 -12.92 14.09
N ILE A 221 5.02 -13.58 13.46
CA ILE A 221 3.89 -14.18 14.16
C ILE A 221 4.38 -15.22 15.17
N LEU A 222 5.30 -16.10 14.79
CA LEU A 222 5.82 -17.14 15.67
C LEU A 222 6.62 -16.53 16.84
N LEU A 223 7.58 -15.64 16.56
CA LEU A 223 8.47 -15.06 17.56
C LEU A 223 7.72 -14.14 18.53
N LEU A 224 6.92 -13.21 18.01
CA LEU A 224 6.33 -12.14 18.80
C LEU A 224 5.02 -12.55 19.50
N LEU A 225 4.27 -13.53 18.99
CA LEU A 225 3.11 -14.07 19.73
C LEU A 225 3.51 -15.09 20.80
N HIS A 226 4.54 -15.91 20.53
CA HIS A 226 4.90 -17.03 21.41
C HIS A 226 6.08 -16.75 22.33
N SER A 227 6.61 -15.52 22.33
CA SER A 227 7.63 -15.11 23.30
C SER A 227 7.13 -15.46 24.72
N PRO A 228 7.77 -16.40 25.42
CA PRO A 228 7.32 -16.83 26.73
C PRO A 228 7.32 -15.61 27.64
N SER A 229 6.21 -15.42 28.36
CA SER A 229 6.13 -14.40 29.40
C SER A 229 7.22 -14.68 30.43
N LEU A 230 8.38 -14.03 30.28
CA LEU A 230 9.51 -14.10 31.21
C LEU A 230 9.12 -13.69 32.64
N ALA A 231 7.91 -13.14 32.83
CA ALA A 231 7.31 -12.85 34.13
C ALA A 231 6.86 -14.08 34.94
N ALA A 232 6.93 -15.31 34.41
CA ALA A 232 6.57 -16.52 35.15
C ALA A 232 7.76 -17.19 35.89
N ALA A 233 8.94 -16.57 35.89
CA ALA A 233 10.18 -17.17 36.40
C ALA A 233 10.82 -16.42 37.60
N ALA A 234 10.08 -15.57 38.32
CA ALA A 234 10.55 -14.88 39.53
C ALA A 234 9.70 -15.22 40.76
#